data_AF-A0A9X9A4M2-F1
#
_entry.id   AF-A0A9X9A4M2-F1
#
_cell.length_a   1.000
_cell.length_b   1.000
_cell.length_c   1.000
_cell.angle_alpha   90.00
_cell.angle_beta   90.00
_cell.angle_gamma   90.00
#
_symmetry.space_group_name_H-M   'P 1'
#
loop_
_entity.id
_entity.type
_entity.pdbx_description
1 polymer ?
#
loop_
_entity_poly.entity_id
_entity_poly.type
_entity_poly.pdbx_seq_one_letter_code
_entity_poly.pdbx_strand_id
1 'polypeptide(L)'
;LGVTRAFGISKQTSGNYALADYTRGQGIETYDVNYRDITNEESYYPGILATSASTTFNDPKAVSAHFLATKVYDFYKEKYKRNSFDNKGKKVVSVVHAWDSGGTNDPENWENAFSTNINNISMLLYGDPMVKAFDIAGHEFTHAVTSSESNLEFSG
;
A
#
# COMPACT_ATOMS: atom_id res chain seq x y z
N LEU A 1 9.43 4.61 -12.41
CA LEU A 1 8.76 5.93 -12.20
C LEU A 1 8.76 6.65 -13.56
N GLY A 2 7.75 7.47 -13.88
CA GLY A 2 7.70 8.20 -15.17
C GLY A 2 6.90 7.53 -16.30
N VAL A 3 5.97 6.62 -15.98
CA VAL A 3 5.01 6.03 -16.94
C VAL A 3 3.60 6.45 -16.54
N THR A 4 2.79 6.96 -17.48
CA THR A 4 1.37 7.24 -17.23
C THR A 4 0.64 5.93 -16.93
N ARG A 5 -0.01 5.87 -15.77
CA ARG A 5 -0.81 4.73 -15.31
C ARG A 5 -2.27 5.17 -15.20
N ALA A 6 -3.20 4.29 -15.59
CA ALA A 6 -4.62 4.46 -15.32
C ALA A 6 -5.07 3.43 -14.29
N PHE A 7 -5.78 3.89 -13.27
CA PHE A 7 -6.32 3.10 -12.16
C PHE A 7 -7.55 3.83 -11.59
N GLY A 8 -8.34 3.12 -10.77
CA GLY A 8 -9.51 3.72 -10.12
C GLY A 8 -9.11 4.77 -9.09
N ILE A 9 -9.83 5.89 -9.06
CA ILE A 9 -9.72 6.93 -8.04
C ILE A 9 -11.14 7.34 -7.63
N SER A 10 -11.29 7.89 -6.44
CA SER A 10 -12.61 8.27 -5.91
C SER A 10 -12.70 9.78 -5.72
N LYS A 11 -13.80 10.39 -6.18
CA LYS A 11 -14.10 11.79 -5.93
C LYS A 11 -14.72 11.96 -4.54
N GLN A 12 -14.16 12.82 -3.73
CA GLN A 12 -14.63 13.16 -2.39
C GLN A 12 -15.69 14.27 -2.44
N THR A 13 -16.49 14.39 -1.37
CA THR A 13 -17.51 15.45 -1.20
C THR A 13 -16.91 16.86 -1.26
N SER A 14 -15.63 17.01 -0.90
CA SER A 14 -14.86 18.25 -1.01
C SER A 14 -14.57 18.68 -2.47
N GLY A 15 -14.80 17.80 -3.44
CA GLY A 15 -14.44 18.00 -4.85
C GLY A 15 -13.06 17.45 -5.23
N ASN A 16 -12.21 17.13 -4.25
CA ASN A 16 -10.91 16.49 -4.45
C ASN A 16 -11.06 15.03 -4.89
N TYR A 17 -10.00 14.47 -5.46
CA TYR A 17 -9.85 13.06 -5.78
C TYR A 17 -8.94 12.39 -4.77
N ALA A 18 -9.20 11.14 -4.43
CA ALA A 18 -8.38 10.31 -3.56
C ALA A 18 -7.83 9.10 -4.33
N LEU A 19 -6.64 8.63 -3.95
CA LEU A 19 -6.11 7.32 -4.34
C LEU A 19 -6.87 6.22 -3.59
N ALA A 20 -8.14 6.07 -3.95
CA ALA A 20 -9.09 5.13 -3.40
C ALA A 20 -9.90 4.51 -4.55
N ASP A 21 -9.86 3.19 -4.66
CA ASP A 21 -10.59 2.42 -5.66
C ASP A 21 -11.52 1.41 -4.99
N TYR A 22 -12.82 1.72 -5.01
CA TYR A 22 -13.87 0.88 -4.41
C TYR A 22 -14.50 -0.11 -5.41
N THR A 23 -13.92 -0.28 -6.60
CA THR A 23 -14.37 -1.31 -7.55
C THR A 23 -13.84 -2.72 -7.19
N ARG A 24 -12.92 -2.80 -6.21
CA ARG A 24 -12.27 -4.03 -5.74
C ARG A 24 -12.51 -4.25 -4.24
N GLY A 25 -13.34 -5.25 -3.90
CA GLY A 25 -13.62 -5.60 -2.51
C GLY A 25 -14.15 -4.41 -1.70
N GLN A 26 -13.63 -4.23 -0.48
CA GLN A 26 -13.90 -3.08 0.39
C GLN A 26 -13.04 -1.85 0.05
N GLY A 27 -12.22 -1.92 -1.00
CA GLY A 27 -11.42 -0.83 -1.50
C GLY A 27 -9.92 -1.12 -1.55
N ILE A 28 -9.24 -0.37 -2.41
CA ILE A 28 -7.78 -0.21 -2.38
C ILE A 28 -7.52 1.26 -2.07
N GLU A 29 -6.80 1.55 -1.01
CA GLU A 29 -6.49 2.91 -0.56
C GLU A 29 -4.98 3.09 -0.39
N THR A 30 -4.47 4.26 -0.78
CA THR A 30 -3.05 4.60 -0.64
C THR A 30 -2.87 5.84 0.21
N TYR A 31 -2.05 5.69 1.24
CA TYR A 31 -1.76 6.70 2.24
C TYR A 31 -0.30 7.14 2.16
N ASP A 32 -0.09 8.39 2.53
CA ASP A 32 1.21 9.02 2.69
C ASP A 32 1.45 9.24 4.19
N VAL A 33 2.50 8.61 4.72
CA VAL A 33 2.91 8.79 6.11
C VAL A 33 3.98 9.86 6.28
N ASN A 34 4.44 10.47 5.18
CA ASN A 34 5.37 11.61 5.13
C ASN A 34 6.60 11.42 6.03
N TYR A 35 7.25 10.26 5.88
CA TYR A 35 8.46 9.88 6.61
C TYR A 35 8.32 9.93 8.13
N ARG A 36 7.12 9.66 8.67
CA ARG A 36 6.96 9.40 10.10
C ARG A 36 7.66 8.11 10.46
N ASP A 37 8.54 8.19 11.44
CA ASP A 37 9.34 7.07 11.90
C ASP A 37 8.42 5.96 12.43
N ILE A 38 8.47 4.77 11.83
CA ILE A 38 7.59 3.67 12.24
C ILE A 38 7.82 3.23 13.69
N THR A 39 9.05 3.34 14.19
CA THR A 39 9.42 2.90 15.55
C THR A 39 8.99 3.94 16.59
N ASN A 40 9.12 5.22 16.27
CA ASN A 40 8.87 6.31 17.21
C ASN A 40 7.49 6.97 17.07
N GLU A 41 6.86 6.83 15.90
CA GLU A 41 5.62 7.51 15.49
C GLU A 41 4.58 6.54 14.93
N GLU A 42 4.59 5.27 15.38
CA GLU A 42 3.67 4.19 14.93
C GLU A 42 2.19 4.61 14.94
N SER A 43 1.78 5.42 15.92
CA SER A 43 0.39 5.90 16.06
C SER A 43 -0.11 6.76 14.90
N TYR A 44 0.80 7.29 14.06
CA TYR A 44 0.45 8.04 12.86
C TYR A 44 0.10 7.14 11.67
N TYR A 45 0.45 5.85 11.70
CA TYR A 45 0.15 4.94 10.60
C TYR A 45 -1.35 4.62 10.53
N PRO A 46 -1.96 4.62 9.33
CA PRO A 46 -1.34 4.57 8.00
C PRO A 46 -0.94 5.93 7.39
N GLY A 47 -1.13 7.04 8.10
CA GLY A 47 -0.88 8.40 7.58
C GLY A 47 -2.14 9.04 7.01
N ILE A 48 -1.97 9.90 6.01
CA ILE A 48 -3.05 10.66 5.38
C ILE A 48 -3.38 10.04 4.03
N LEU A 49 -4.67 9.85 3.74
CA LEU A 49 -5.12 9.36 2.44
C LEU A 49 -4.64 10.32 1.34
N ALA A 50 -3.92 9.81 0.35
CA ALA A 50 -3.37 10.64 -0.71
C ALA A 50 -4.52 11.25 -1.54
N THR A 51 -4.53 12.59 -1.65
CA THR A 51 -5.57 13.34 -2.36
C THR A 51 -4.99 14.37 -3.33
N SER A 52 -5.78 14.77 -4.32
CA SER A 52 -5.42 15.77 -5.33
C SER A 52 -6.65 16.59 -5.73
N ALA A 53 -6.49 17.87 -6.04
CA ALA A 53 -7.56 18.69 -6.63
C ALA A 53 -7.86 18.30 -8.10
N SER A 54 -7.00 17.48 -8.71
CA SER A 54 -7.15 16.98 -10.08
C SER A 54 -7.18 15.45 -10.11
N THR A 55 -7.51 14.88 -11.27
CA THR A 55 -7.43 13.43 -11.50
C THR A 55 -6.00 12.93 -11.68
N THR A 56 -5.02 13.84 -11.70
CA THR A 56 -3.59 13.52 -11.78
C THR A 56 -2.94 13.67 -10.41
N PHE A 57 -2.14 12.68 -10.04
CA PHE A 57 -1.36 12.65 -8.81
C PHE A 57 0.11 12.78 -9.14
N ASN A 58 0.80 13.70 -8.47
CA ASN A 58 2.19 14.05 -8.78
C ASN A 58 3.21 13.26 -7.98
N ASP A 59 2.81 12.62 -6.88
CA ASP A 59 3.69 11.71 -6.16
C ASP A 59 3.78 10.37 -6.91
N PRO A 60 4.94 10.07 -7.54
CA PRO A 60 5.08 8.85 -8.31
C PRO A 60 5.14 7.61 -7.42
N LYS A 61 5.42 7.73 -6.11
CA LYS A 61 5.45 6.63 -5.14
C LYS A 61 4.03 6.19 -4.82
N ALA A 62 3.17 7.09 -4.38
CA ALA A 62 1.76 6.78 -4.14
C ALA A 62 1.06 6.26 -5.40
N VAL A 63 1.32 6.88 -6.56
CA VAL A 63 0.80 6.40 -7.86
C VAL A 63 1.25 4.96 -8.16
N SER A 64 2.52 4.65 -7.91
CA SER A 64 3.07 3.31 -8.15
C SER A 64 2.49 2.29 -7.16
N ALA A 65 2.45 2.61 -5.86
CA ALA A 65 1.87 1.73 -4.84
C ALA A 65 0.40 1.40 -5.16
N HIS A 66 -0.39 2.43 -5.48
CA HIS A 66 -1.81 2.26 -5.80
C HIS A 66 -2.02 1.38 -7.03
N PHE A 67 -1.31 1.69 -8.13
CA PHE A 67 -1.38 0.90 -9.35
C PHE A 67 -0.95 -0.55 -9.12
N LEU A 68 0.17 -0.79 -8.44
CA LEU A 68 0.67 -2.13 -8.16
C LEU A 68 -0.32 -2.92 -7.30
N ALA A 69 -0.89 -2.32 -6.26
CA ALA A 69 -1.92 -2.94 -5.43
C ALA A 69 -3.14 -3.38 -6.26
N THR A 70 -3.60 -2.56 -7.21
CA THR A 70 -4.72 -2.95 -8.11
C THR A 70 -4.39 -4.19 -8.94
N LYS A 71 -3.17 -4.27 -9.45
CA LYS A 71 -2.74 -5.37 -10.33
C LYS A 71 -2.50 -6.66 -9.58
N VAL A 72 -1.91 -6.58 -8.38
CA VAL A 72 -1.71 -7.77 -7.54
C VAL A 72 -3.06 -8.29 -7.05
N TYR A 73 -3.98 -7.40 -6.65
CA TYR A 73 -5.35 -7.80 -6.31
C TYR A 73 -6.02 -8.55 -7.49
N ASP A 74 -5.96 -7.98 -8.70
CA ASP A 74 -6.54 -8.59 -9.90
C ASP A 74 -5.91 -9.94 -10.20
N PHE A 75 -4.58 -10.06 -10.07
CA PHE A 75 -3.86 -11.32 -10.25
C PHE A 75 -4.41 -12.41 -9.32
N TYR A 76 -4.54 -12.13 -8.02
CA TYR A 76 -5.11 -13.09 -7.07
C TYR A 76 -6.56 -13.46 -7.39
N LYS A 77 -7.36 -12.47 -7.77
CA LYS A 77 -8.77 -12.66 -8.13
C LYS A 77 -8.93 -13.49 -9.40
N GLU A 78 -8.13 -13.25 -10.42
CA GLU A 78 -8.24 -13.92 -11.71
C GLU A 78 -7.66 -15.32 -11.65
N LYS A 79 -6.45 -15.45 -11.10
CA LYS A 79 -5.67 -16.70 -11.10
C LYS A 79 -6.17 -17.68 -10.05
N TYR A 80 -6.45 -17.22 -8.84
CA TYR A 80 -6.78 -18.07 -7.70
C TYR A 80 -8.24 -17.93 -7.23
N LYS A 81 -9.02 -17.07 -7.89
CA LYS A 81 -10.40 -16.73 -7.47
C LYS A 81 -10.46 -16.16 -6.04
N ARG A 82 -9.33 -15.68 -5.53
CA ARG A 82 -9.21 -15.12 -4.17
C ARG A 82 -9.66 -13.67 -4.13
N ASN A 83 -10.51 -13.31 -3.19
CA ASN A 83 -10.97 -11.94 -3.01
C ASN A 83 -10.13 -11.19 -1.95
N SER A 84 -9.13 -10.41 -2.37
CA SER A 84 -8.18 -9.72 -1.48
C SER A 84 -7.28 -10.65 -0.67
N PHE A 85 -6.56 -10.08 0.31
CA PHE A 85 -5.67 -10.79 1.21
C PHE A 85 -6.39 -11.89 1.97
N ASP A 86 -7.63 -11.70 2.44
CA ASP A 86 -8.35 -12.56 3.39
C ASP A 86 -9.46 -13.42 2.75
N ASN A 87 -9.52 -13.43 1.42
CA ASN A 87 -10.57 -14.04 0.62
C ASN A 87 -12.01 -13.53 0.86
N LYS A 88 -12.19 -12.44 1.62
CA LYS A 88 -13.49 -11.82 1.90
C LYS A 88 -13.56 -10.39 1.39
N GLY A 89 -12.55 -9.96 0.64
CA GLY A 89 -12.50 -8.64 0.05
C GLY A 89 -12.07 -7.56 1.03
N LYS A 90 -11.31 -7.89 2.08
CA LYS A 90 -10.76 -6.88 2.99
C LYS A 90 -10.06 -5.76 2.23
N LYS A 91 -10.18 -4.54 2.74
CA LYS A 91 -9.54 -3.37 2.18
C LYS A 91 -8.02 -3.57 2.07
N VAL A 92 -7.46 -3.21 0.92
CA VAL A 92 -6.01 -3.17 0.70
C VAL A 92 -5.52 -1.77 1.01
N VAL A 93 -4.70 -1.64 2.05
CA VAL A 93 -4.07 -0.37 2.43
C VAL A 93 -2.61 -0.41 1.99
N SER A 94 -2.18 0.56 1.20
CA SER A 94 -0.77 0.80 0.88
C SER A 94 -0.30 2.08 1.56
N VAL A 95 0.90 2.08 2.12
CA VAL A 95 1.53 3.24 2.76
C VAL A 95 2.85 3.52 2.05
N VAL A 96 3.04 4.77 1.61
CA VAL A 96 4.28 5.24 0.98
C VAL A 96 5.01 6.23 1.89
N HIS A 97 6.25 6.55 1.52
CA HIS A 97 7.13 7.41 2.31
C HIS A 97 7.31 6.88 3.74
N ALA A 98 7.28 5.55 3.90
CA ALA A 98 7.56 4.92 5.18
C ALA A 98 9.07 4.99 5.46
N TRP A 99 9.44 5.05 6.73
CA TRP A 99 10.82 5.15 7.18
C TRP A 99 10.99 4.58 8.58
N ASP A 100 12.16 4.00 8.85
CA ASP A 100 12.62 3.59 10.16
C ASP A 100 14.02 4.16 10.40
N SER A 101 14.15 5.01 11.42
CA SER A 101 15.44 5.61 11.79
C SER A 101 16.46 4.56 12.27
N GLY A 102 16.00 3.39 12.72
CA GLY A 102 16.87 2.26 13.03
C GLY A 102 17.55 1.65 11.80
N GLY A 103 16.99 1.84 10.60
CA GLY A 103 17.55 1.34 9.34
C GLY A 103 18.46 2.34 8.63
N THR A 104 18.09 3.62 8.62
CA THR A 104 18.88 4.69 7.98
C THR A 104 18.51 6.06 8.56
N ASN A 105 19.43 7.03 8.52
CA ASN A 105 19.15 8.43 8.84
C ASN A 105 18.62 9.24 7.64
N ASP A 106 18.54 8.64 6.45
CA ASP A 106 18.05 9.27 5.23
C ASP A 106 16.70 8.64 4.82
N PRO A 107 15.57 9.28 5.15
CA PRO A 107 14.25 8.69 4.97
C PRO A 107 13.92 8.28 3.52
N GLU A 108 14.40 9.04 2.54
CA GLU A 108 14.14 8.77 1.12
C GLU A 108 14.92 7.54 0.61
N ASN A 109 15.93 7.09 1.35
CA ASN A 109 16.79 5.97 1.03
C ASN A 109 16.56 4.76 1.94
N TRP A 110 15.43 4.70 2.64
CA TRP A 110 15.07 3.50 3.40
C TRP A 110 14.61 2.37 2.47
N GLU A 111 15.50 1.41 2.22
CA GLU A 111 15.30 0.31 1.29
C GLU A 111 14.58 -0.88 1.94
N ASN A 112 13.37 -0.65 2.46
CA ASN A 112 12.56 -1.70 3.05
C ASN A 112 11.09 -1.62 2.61
N ALA A 113 10.45 -2.78 2.55
CA ALA A 113 9.01 -2.94 2.35
C ALA A 113 8.56 -4.14 3.15
N PHE A 114 7.36 -4.06 3.73
CA PHE A 114 6.79 -5.20 4.44
C PHE A 114 5.26 -5.09 4.57
N SER A 115 4.61 -6.24 4.67
CA SER A 115 3.23 -6.34 5.15
C SER A 115 3.17 -6.35 6.68
N THR A 116 2.39 -5.46 7.28
CA THR A 116 2.18 -5.39 8.74
C THR A 116 0.72 -5.14 9.11
N ASN A 117 0.43 -5.24 10.41
CA ASN A 117 -0.82 -4.80 11.00
C ASN A 117 -0.50 -3.79 12.12
N ILE A 118 -0.77 -2.51 11.84
CA ILE A 118 -0.60 -1.41 12.80
C ILE A 118 -1.98 -0.79 13.01
N ASN A 119 -2.32 -0.46 14.26
CA ASN A 119 -3.61 0.14 14.61
C ASN A 119 -4.83 -0.68 14.09
N ASN A 120 -4.73 -2.00 14.08
CA ASN A 120 -5.72 -2.95 13.54
C ASN A 120 -5.97 -2.84 12.02
N ILE A 121 -5.06 -2.20 11.29
CA ILE A 121 -5.14 -2.02 9.84
C ILE A 121 -4.04 -2.86 9.20
N SER A 122 -4.42 -3.86 8.40
CA SER A 122 -3.48 -4.62 7.57
C SER A 122 -3.05 -3.75 6.39
N MET A 123 -1.75 -3.52 6.26
CA MET A 123 -1.18 -2.56 5.32
C MET A 123 0.13 -3.06 4.70
N LEU A 124 0.38 -2.65 3.45
CA LEU A 124 1.62 -2.85 2.72
C LEU A 124 2.44 -1.55 2.82
N LEU A 125 3.57 -1.57 3.53
CA LEU A 125 4.44 -0.42 3.69
C LEU A 125 5.56 -0.45 2.67
N TYR A 126 5.87 0.71 2.10
CA TYR A 126 6.96 0.87 1.15
C TYR A 126 7.82 2.07 1.54
N GLY A 127 9.10 1.81 1.76
CA GLY A 127 10.14 2.81 1.61
C GLY A 127 10.27 3.23 0.15
N ASP A 128 10.71 4.48 -0.04
CA ASP A 128 10.75 5.14 -1.34
C ASP A 128 11.43 4.35 -2.46
N PRO A 129 12.58 3.70 -2.22
CA PRO A 129 13.26 2.93 -3.26
C PRO A 129 12.52 1.65 -3.66
N MET A 130 11.61 1.14 -2.82
CA MET A 130 10.99 -0.19 -2.97
C MET A 130 9.71 -0.20 -3.80
N VAL A 131 9.01 0.93 -3.94
CA VAL A 131 7.75 1.02 -4.71
C VAL A 131 7.99 1.16 -6.23
N LYS A 132 8.72 0.20 -6.82
CA LYS A 132 9.12 0.26 -8.23
C LYS A 132 8.71 -0.96 -9.04
N ALA A 133 8.45 -2.10 -8.41
CA ALA A 133 8.33 -3.38 -9.10
C ALA A 133 7.14 -4.23 -8.61
N PHE A 134 6.61 -5.03 -9.54
CA PHE A 134 5.49 -5.93 -9.28
C PHE A 134 5.83 -7.07 -8.33
N ASP A 135 7.07 -7.52 -8.34
CA ASP A 135 7.56 -8.58 -7.46
C ASP A 135 7.52 -8.15 -6.00
N ILE A 136 7.98 -6.94 -5.66
CA ILE A 136 7.92 -6.38 -4.30
C ILE A 136 6.47 -6.27 -3.85
N ALA A 137 5.60 -5.64 -4.64
CA ALA A 137 4.18 -5.54 -4.28
C ALA A 137 3.49 -6.91 -4.16
N GLY A 138 3.82 -7.86 -5.04
CA GLY A 138 3.32 -9.22 -4.99
C GLY A 138 3.83 -10.00 -3.78
N HIS A 139 5.10 -9.81 -3.40
CA HIS A 139 5.74 -10.41 -2.23
C HIS A 139 5.03 -9.96 -0.95
N GLU A 140 4.86 -8.64 -0.76
CA GLU A 140 4.17 -8.13 0.44
C GLU A 140 2.70 -8.53 0.49
N PHE A 141 2.02 -8.53 -0.65
CA PHE A 141 0.65 -9.03 -0.73
C PHE A 141 0.58 -10.52 -0.35
N THR A 142 1.57 -11.31 -0.75
CA THR A 142 1.64 -12.74 -0.41
C THR A 142 1.84 -12.94 1.09
N HIS A 143 2.66 -12.13 1.75
CA HIS A 143 2.77 -12.14 3.21
C HIS A 143 1.42 -11.87 3.88
N ALA A 144 0.67 -10.87 3.42
CA ALA A 144 -0.67 -10.60 3.94
C ALA A 144 -1.65 -11.77 3.71
N VAL A 145 -1.56 -12.48 2.58
CA VAL A 145 -2.33 -13.70 2.33
C VAL A 145 -1.95 -14.79 3.32
N THR A 146 -0.66 -15.07 3.51
CA THR A 146 -0.16 -16.07 4.45
C THR A 146 -0.64 -15.79 5.88
N SER A 147 -0.56 -14.55 6.35
CA SER A 147 -1.04 -14.15 7.68
C SER A 147 -2.55 -14.31 7.85
N SER A 148 -3.34 -14.26 6.76
CA SER A 148 -4.78 -14.46 6.81
C SER A 148 -5.23 -15.93 6.69
N GLU A 149 -4.29 -16.83 6.40
CA GLU A 149 -4.57 -18.25 6.12
C GLU A 149 -3.82 -19.16 7.09
N SER A 150 -2.63 -19.63 6.70
CA SER A 150 -1.84 -20.58 7.46
C SER A 150 -1.16 -19.95 8.67
N ASN A 151 -1.01 -18.61 8.69
CA ASN A 151 -0.35 -17.84 9.73
C ASN A 151 1.00 -18.45 10.13
N LEU A 152 1.85 -18.69 9.11
CA LEU A 152 3.16 -19.31 9.30
C LEU A 152 3.99 -18.47 10.28
N GLU A 153 4.66 -19.14 11.21
CA GLU A 153 5.62 -18.47 12.09
C GLU A 153 6.83 -18.00 11.27
N PHE A 154 7.23 -16.75 11.50
CA PHE A 154 8.44 -16.16 10.91
C PHE A 154 9.67 -16.52 11.76
N SER A 155 9.94 -17.82 11.93
CA SER A 155 11.06 -18.33 12.73
C SER A 155 11.66 -19.60 12.10
N GLY A 156 12.94 -19.84 12.38
CA GLY A 156 13.72 -20.99 11.92
C GLY A 156 15.01 -21.16 12.71
#